data_AF-F3CEK9-F1
#
_entry.id   AF-F3CEK9-F1
#
_cell.length_a   1.000
_cell.length_b   1.000
_cell.length_c   1.000
_cell.angle_alpha   90.00
_cell.angle_beta   90.00
_cell.angle_gamma   90.00
#
_symmetry.space_group_name_H-M   'P 1'
#
loop_
_entity.id
_entity.type
_entity.pdbx_description
1 polymer ?
#
loop_
_entity_poly.entity_id
_entity_poly.type
_entity_poly.pdbx_seq_one_letter_code
_entity_poly.pdbx_strand_id
1 'polypeptide(L)'
;RINDPLLAQEVADFTNDCYARARAKLFMTQPTLSKDQLNDVNWIGSRFFLQTPGYYDDGFSGFRSHTPRTKWPYDTTRDAGLPQTTGGGGFPTCTQWWSDASIGLRASCWKQVSPDLLSKLAQWAKFMTQTEVNDSVIRDLVSPRKQKLTQGQVYTDYG
;
A
#
# COMPACT_ATOMS: atom_id res chain seq x y z
N ARG A 1 -6.72 12.13 7.50
CA ARG A 1 -7.68 11.04 7.19
C ARG A 1 -7.92 11.07 5.68
N ILE A 2 -8.22 9.93 5.07
CA ILE A 2 -8.62 9.90 3.66
C ILE A 2 -10.06 10.37 3.57
N ASN A 3 -10.33 11.43 2.79
CA ASN A 3 -11.68 11.98 2.66
C ASN A 3 -12.44 11.35 1.48
N ASP A 4 -11.74 10.82 0.48
CA ASP A 4 -12.34 10.11 -0.64
C ASP A 4 -12.66 8.65 -0.27
N PRO A 5 -13.94 8.25 -0.24
CA PRO A 5 -14.33 6.90 0.13
C PRO A 5 -13.81 5.84 -0.84
N LEU A 6 -13.64 6.16 -2.13
CA LEU A 6 -13.08 5.22 -3.11
C LEU A 6 -11.61 4.96 -2.82
N LEU A 7 -10.85 6.00 -2.48
CA LEU A 7 -9.46 5.83 -2.09
C LEU A 7 -9.33 5.10 -0.74
N ALA A 8 -10.22 5.36 0.22
CA ALA A 8 -10.23 4.63 1.48
C ALA A 8 -10.47 3.13 1.25
N GLN A 9 -11.41 2.79 0.35
CA GLN A 9 -11.62 1.40 -0.08
C GLN A 9 -10.38 0.83 -0.78
N GLU A 10 -9.75 1.58 -1.68
CA GLU A 10 -8.54 1.15 -2.38
C GLU A 10 -7.38 0.87 -1.40
N VAL A 11 -7.23 1.67 -0.34
CA VAL A 11 -6.29 1.40 0.75
C VAL A 11 -6.64 0.13 1.52
N ALA A 12 -7.93 -0.09 1.83
CA ALA A 12 -8.38 -1.29 2.52
C ALA A 12 -8.12 -2.55 1.68
N ASP A 13 -8.44 -2.51 0.39
CA ASP A 13 -8.16 -3.61 -0.53
C ASP A 13 -6.66 -3.91 -0.58
N PHE A 14 -5.81 -2.89 -0.68
CA PHE A 14 -4.35 -3.08 -0.75
C PHE A 14 -3.84 -3.70 0.54
N THR A 15 -4.40 -3.27 1.67
CA THR A 15 -4.05 -3.82 2.97
C THR A 15 -4.37 -5.32 3.03
N ASN A 16 -5.52 -5.74 2.50
CA ASN A 16 -5.93 -7.16 2.46
C ASN A 16 -5.11 -7.99 1.45
N ASP A 17 -5.03 -7.50 0.21
CA ASP A 17 -4.51 -8.27 -0.91
C ASP A 17 -2.98 -8.33 -0.92
N CYS A 18 -2.33 -7.27 -0.47
CA CYS A 18 -0.88 -7.14 -0.47
C CYS A 18 -0.32 -7.29 0.94
N TYR A 19 -0.62 -6.35 1.83
CA TYR A 19 0.07 -6.24 3.12
C TYR A 19 -0.21 -7.41 4.06
N ALA A 20 -1.47 -7.83 4.22
CA ALA A 20 -1.81 -8.93 5.11
C ALA A 20 -1.15 -10.24 4.67
N ARG A 21 -1.09 -10.50 3.35
CA ARG A 21 -0.39 -11.67 2.79
C ARG A 21 1.12 -11.60 3.01
N ALA A 22 1.72 -10.42 2.80
CA ALA A 22 3.14 -10.20 3.09
C ALA A 22 3.47 -10.41 4.57
N ARG A 23 2.65 -9.89 5.48
CA ARG A 23 2.79 -10.11 6.92
C ARG A 23 2.64 -11.57 7.30
N ALA A 24 1.67 -12.28 6.73
CA ALA A 24 1.50 -13.71 6.96
C ALA A 24 2.74 -14.50 6.51
N LYS A 25 3.27 -14.22 5.31
CA LYS A 25 4.51 -14.84 4.82
C LYS A 25 5.70 -14.52 5.73
N LEU A 26 5.87 -13.27 6.14
CA LEU A 26 6.93 -12.85 7.06
C LEU A 26 6.85 -13.61 8.39
N PHE A 27 5.64 -13.73 8.95
CA PHE A 27 5.40 -14.48 10.18
C PHE A 27 5.71 -15.97 10.04
N MET A 28 5.39 -16.59 8.89
CA MET A 28 5.67 -18.01 8.64
C MET A 28 7.16 -18.29 8.40
N THR A 29 7.86 -17.39 7.71
CA THR A 29 9.26 -17.58 7.30
C THR A 29 10.27 -17.11 8.33
N GLN A 30 9.88 -16.19 9.22
CA GLN A 30 10.70 -15.64 10.31
C GLN A 30 12.15 -15.29 9.91
N PRO A 31 12.36 -14.52 8.82
CA PRO A 31 13.70 -14.11 8.44
C PRO A 31 14.30 -13.18 9.50
N THR A 32 15.63 -13.18 9.61
CA THR A 32 16.34 -12.22 10.48
C THR A 32 16.19 -10.81 9.93
N LEU A 33 15.57 -9.93 10.72
CA LEU A 33 15.39 -8.52 10.38
C LEU A 33 16.24 -7.63 11.30
N SER A 34 16.81 -6.57 10.71
CA SER A 34 17.37 -5.45 11.48
C SER A 34 16.27 -4.67 12.20
N LYS A 35 16.66 -3.84 13.17
CA LYS A 35 15.72 -2.96 13.89
C LYS A 35 14.95 -2.03 12.96
N ASP A 36 15.60 -1.52 11.92
CA ASP A 36 14.96 -0.63 10.95
C ASP A 36 13.96 -1.39 10.07
N GLN A 37 14.30 -2.62 9.67
CA GLN A 37 13.38 -3.48 8.93
C GLN A 37 12.16 -3.88 9.77
N LEU A 38 12.34 -4.17 11.07
CA LEU A 38 11.22 -4.43 11.99
C LEU A 38 10.23 -3.27 12.05
N ASN A 39 10.72 -2.02 12.00
CA ASN A 39 9.85 -0.84 11.96
C ASN A 39 9.21 -0.61 10.58
N ASP A 40 9.95 -0.94 9.51
CA ASP A 40 9.52 -0.77 8.13
C ASP A 40 8.41 -1.74 7.74
N VAL A 41 8.40 -2.98 8.25
CA VAL A 41 7.36 -3.98 7.94
C VAL A 41 6.02 -3.70 8.62
N ASN A 42 5.93 -2.70 9.49
CA ASN A 42 4.72 -2.36 10.28
C ASN A 42 3.77 -1.36 9.56
N TRP A 43 3.77 -1.32 8.22
CA TRP A 43 2.81 -0.55 7.42
C TRP A 43 2.79 -1.00 5.94
N ILE A 44 1.73 -0.63 5.23
CA ILE A 44 1.45 -1.10 3.85
C ILE A 44 2.46 -0.64 2.79
N GLY A 45 3.19 0.45 3.05
CA GLY A 45 4.21 0.96 2.13
C GLY A 45 5.62 0.48 2.42
N SER A 46 5.78 -0.60 3.21
CA SER A 46 7.07 -1.17 3.60
C SER A 46 8.03 -1.30 2.42
N ARG A 47 9.21 -0.69 2.54
CA ARG A 47 10.28 -0.84 1.56
C ARG A 47 10.81 -2.26 1.51
N PHE A 48 10.86 -2.94 2.66
CA PHE A 48 11.22 -4.34 2.76
C PHE A 48 10.30 -5.20 1.88
N PHE A 49 8.97 -5.03 1.97
CA PHE A 49 8.04 -5.78 1.13
C PHE A 49 8.11 -5.38 -0.35
N LEU A 50 8.42 -4.12 -0.66
CA LEU A 50 8.61 -3.63 -2.04
C LEU A 50 9.90 -4.14 -2.70
N GLN A 51 10.95 -4.38 -1.93
CA GLN A 51 12.30 -4.65 -2.44
C GLN A 51 12.77 -6.09 -2.23
N THR A 52 12.05 -6.86 -1.41
CA THR A 52 12.40 -8.26 -1.14
C THR A 52 11.61 -9.18 -2.05
N PRO A 53 12.27 -9.97 -2.91
CA PRO A 53 11.61 -10.93 -3.78
C PRO A 53 10.69 -11.88 -3.01
N GLY A 54 9.51 -12.15 -3.57
CA GLY A 54 8.51 -13.02 -2.96
C GLY A 54 7.51 -12.30 -2.04
N TYR A 55 7.56 -10.98 -1.91
CA TYR A 55 6.55 -10.18 -1.20
C TYR A 55 5.68 -9.41 -2.19
N TYR A 56 5.83 -8.07 -2.28
CA TYR A 56 5.10 -7.28 -3.28
C TYR A 56 5.73 -7.41 -4.66
N ASP A 57 7.05 -7.58 -4.69
CA ASP A 57 7.83 -7.83 -5.89
C ASP A 57 8.11 -9.32 -6.04
N ASP A 58 7.43 -9.98 -6.98
CA ASP A 58 7.68 -11.40 -7.31
C ASP A 58 7.13 -11.77 -8.71
N GLY A 59 7.32 -10.91 -9.71
CA GLY A 59 6.93 -11.22 -11.10
C GLY A 59 5.47 -11.71 -11.23
N PHE A 60 5.27 -12.86 -11.89
CA PHE A 60 3.93 -13.44 -12.13
C PHE A 60 3.32 -14.13 -10.90
N SER A 61 4.11 -14.55 -9.91
CA SER A 61 3.63 -15.21 -8.67
C SER A 61 3.42 -14.26 -7.49
N GLY A 62 3.82 -12.99 -7.65
CA GLY A 62 3.65 -11.99 -6.61
C GLY A 62 2.22 -11.67 -6.24
N PHE A 63 2.06 -11.18 -5.02
CA PHE A 63 0.79 -10.65 -4.57
C PHE A 63 0.34 -9.55 -5.54
N ARG A 64 -0.97 -9.48 -5.73
CA ARG A 64 -1.63 -8.60 -6.70
C ARG A 64 -3.02 -8.28 -6.19
N SER A 65 -3.65 -7.29 -6.82
CA SER A 65 -5.08 -7.07 -6.61
C SER A 65 -5.86 -8.36 -6.88
N HIS A 66 -6.74 -8.75 -5.96
CA HIS A 66 -7.59 -9.92 -6.14
C HIS A 66 -8.72 -9.65 -7.14
N THR A 67 -9.23 -8.41 -7.14
CA THR A 67 -10.31 -7.96 -8.02
C THR A 67 -9.75 -7.07 -9.13
N PRO A 68 -10.40 -7.02 -10.32
CA PRO A 68 -9.97 -6.15 -11.41
C PRO A 68 -10.18 -4.69 -11.02
N ARG A 69 -9.18 -3.85 -11.31
CA ARG A 69 -9.23 -2.41 -11.01
C ARG A 69 -9.39 -1.60 -12.28
N THR A 70 -10.44 -0.81 -12.38
CA THR A 70 -10.77 -0.05 -13.60
C THR A 70 -9.68 0.94 -14.02
N LYS A 71 -8.92 1.51 -13.07
CA LYS A 71 -7.78 2.40 -13.37
C LYS A 71 -6.60 1.69 -14.03
N TRP A 72 -6.56 0.37 -13.93
CA TRP A 72 -5.50 -0.48 -14.46
C TRP A 72 -6.05 -1.22 -15.66
N PRO A 73 -5.63 -0.91 -16.89
CA PRO A 73 -6.03 -1.71 -18.05
C PRO A 73 -5.61 -3.17 -17.87
N TYR A 74 -6.43 -4.09 -18.38
CA TYR A 74 -6.08 -5.50 -18.49
C TYR A 74 -4.82 -5.64 -19.35
N ASP A 75 -3.81 -6.31 -18.81
CA ASP A 75 -2.54 -6.55 -19.48
C ASP A 75 -2.42 -8.06 -19.74
N THR A 76 -2.36 -8.47 -21.00
CA THR A 76 -2.40 -9.90 -21.39
C THR A 76 -1.22 -10.71 -20.88
N THR A 77 -0.12 -10.05 -20.53
CA THR A 77 1.06 -10.70 -19.97
C THR A 77 0.91 -10.79 -18.46
N ARG A 78 0.75 -9.65 -17.78
CA ARG A 78 0.61 -9.57 -16.31
C ARG A 78 -0.60 -10.36 -15.80
N ASP A 79 -1.73 -10.23 -16.47
CA ASP A 79 -3.03 -10.77 -16.07
C ASP A 79 -3.35 -12.11 -16.76
N ALA A 80 -2.36 -12.73 -17.39
CA ALA A 80 -2.50 -14.03 -18.04
C ALA A 80 -3.17 -15.06 -17.11
N GLY A 81 -4.25 -15.68 -17.58
CA GLY A 81 -5.03 -16.66 -16.81
C GLY A 81 -6.06 -16.06 -15.85
N LEU A 82 -6.16 -14.73 -15.73
CA LEU A 82 -7.19 -14.05 -14.95
C LEU A 82 -8.37 -13.59 -15.82
N PRO A 83 -9.60 -13.49 -15.27
CA PRO A 83 -10.77 -13.09 -16.03
C PRO A 83 -10.63 -11.68 -16.62
N GLN A 84 -10.82 -11.56 -17.93
CA GLN A 84 -10.99 -10.26 -18.58
C GLN A 84 -12.47 -9.86 -18.49
N THR A 85 -12.75 -8.84 -17.66
CA THR A 85 -14.12 -8.35 -17.46
C THR A 85 -14.50 -7.30 -18.50
N THR A 86 -15.79 -7.11 -18.76
CA THR A 86 -16.33 -6.11 -19.72
C THR A 86 -15.86 -4.68 -19.42
N GLY A 87 -15.50 -4.39 -18.17
CA GLY A 87 -14.96 -3.09 -17.75
C GLY A 87 -13.47 -2.89 -18.05
N GLY A 88 -12.78 -3.87 -18.63
CA GLY A 88 -11.38 -3.78 -19.06
C GLY A 88 -10.35 -3.63 -17.92
N GLY A 89 -10.78 -3.76 -16.66
CA GLY A 89 -9.90 -3.66 -15.50
C GLY A 89 -8.98 -4.87 -15.37
N GLY A 90 -7.75 -4.60 -14.96
CA GLY A 90 -6.67 -5.57 -14.79
C GLY A 90 -6.28 -5.75 -13.33
N PHE A 91 -5.27 -6.59 -13.10
CA PHE A 91 -4.87 -7.07 -11.78
C PHE A 91 -3.41 -6.64 -11.50
N PRO A 92 -3.17 -5.34 -11.20
CA PRO A 92 -1.83 -4.85 -10.98
C PRO A 92 -1.13 -5.63 -9.87
N THR A 93 0.16 -5.87 -10.03
CA THR A 93 0.99 -6.41 -8.94
C THR A 93 1.01 -5.42 -7.78
N CYS A 94 1.27 -5.88 -6.56
CA CYS A 94 1.33 -4.99 -5.40
C CYS A 94 2.38 -3.89 -5.58
N THR A 95 3.52 -4.18 -6.22
CA THR A 95 4.52 -3.16 -6.55
C THR A 95 3.99 -2.11 -7.53
N GLN A 96 3.34 -2.53 -8.63
CA GLN A 96 2.73 -1.60 -9.59
C GLN A 96 1.65 -0.76 -8.91
N TRP A 97 0.75 -1.41 -8.20
CA TRP A 97 -0.39 -0.78 -7.57
C TRP A 97 0.03 0.23 -6.52
N TRP A 98 1.07 -0.05 -5.72
CA TRP A 98 1.60 0.91 -4.77
C TRP A 98 2.33 2.07 -5.45
N SER A 99 3.23 1.74 -6.39
CA SER A 99 4.36 2.61 -6.74
C SER A 99 4.18 3.41 -8.02
N ASP A 100 3.18 3.12 -8.84
CA ASP A 100 2.93 3.89 -10.07
C ASP A 100 2.74 5.39 -9.74
N ALA A 101 3.49 6.23 -10.45
CA ALA A 101 3.57 7.66 -10.15
C ALA A 101 2.28 8.43 -10.49
N SER A 102 1.44 7.88 -11.36
CA SER A 102 0.26 8.54 -11.90
C SER A 102 -1.04 8.05 -11.25
N ILE A 103 -1.22 6.72 -11.23
CA ILE A 103 -2.42 6.01 -10.81
C ILE A 103 -2.20 5.11 -9.60
N GLY A 104 -0.96 5.02 -9.10
CA GLY A 104 -0.63 4.21 -7.93
C GLY A 104 -1.24 4.75 -6.63
N LEU A 105 -1.36 3.86 -5.66
CA LEU A 105 -1.98 4.13 -4.37
C LEU A 105 -1.18 5.16 -3.58
N ARG A 106 0.16 5.11 -3.61
CA ARG A 106 1.02 6.10 -2.94
C ARG A 106 0.79 7.50 -3.49
N ALA A 107 0.76 7.64 -4.82
CA ALA A 107 0.51 8.92 -5.48
C ALA A 107 -0.92 9.44 -5.20
N SER A 108 -1.91 8.54 -5.19
CA SER A 108 -3.30 8.88 -4.87
C SER A 108 -3.46 9.34 -3.41
N CYS A 109 -2.78 8.68 -2.46
CA CYS A 109 -2.73 9.10 -1.07
C CYS A 109 -2.06 10.46 -0.91
N TRP A 110 -0.98 10.72 -1.63
CA TRP A 110 -0.29 12.01 -1.60
C TRP A 110 -1.21 13.18 -1.99
N LYS A 111 -2.06 13.00 -3.01
CA LYS A 111 -3.04 14.02 -3.45
C LYS A 111 -4.08 14.38 -2.36
N GLN A 112 -4.21 13.56 -1.33
CA GLN A 112 -5.17 13.74 -0.23
C GLN A 112 -4.53 14.24 1.06
N VAL A 113 -3.22 14.45 1.04
CA VAL A 113 -2.49 15.05 2.17
C VAL A 113 -2.91 16.51 2.29
N SER A 114 -3.47 16.87 3.44
CA SER A 114 -3.84 18.26 3.72
C SER A 114 -2.60 19.10 4.08
N PRO A 115 -2.61 20.43 3.79
CA PRO A 115 -1.56 21.34 4.23
C PRO A 115 -1.32 21.30 5.76
N ASP A 116 -2.37 21.07 6.55
CA ASP A 116 -2.26 20.95 8.01
C ASP A 116 -1.44 19.73 8.45
N LEU A 117 -1.54 18.62 7.72
CA LEU A 117 -0.73 17.43 7.98
C LEU A 117 0.74 17.73 7.68
N LEU A 118 1.03 18.40 6.55
CA LEU A 118 2.39 18.85 6.22
C LEU A 118 2.95 19.81 7.28
N SER A 119 2.12 20.67 7.85
CA SER A 119 2.51 21.68 8.85
C SER A 119 2.88 21.06 10.19
N LYS A 120 2.07 20.10 10.68
CA LYS A 120 2.40 19.27 11.85
C LYS A 120 3.70 18.51 11.65
N LEU A 121 4.00 18.26 10.38
CA LEU A 121 5.13 17.49 9.95
C LEU A 121 6.34 18.36 9.51
N ALA A 122 6.31 19.68 9.66
CA ALA A 122 7.47 20.50 9.35
C ALA A 122 8.60 20.39 10.40
N GLN A 123 8.27 19.97 11.64
CA GLN A 123 9.22 20.00 12.77
C GLN A 123 10.25 18.84 12.76
N TRP A 124 9.85 17.66 12.29
CA TRP A 124 10.66 16.43 12.21
C TRP A 124 11.28 16.25 10.81
N ALA A 125 10.73 16.93 9.79
CA ALA A 125 11.33 17.01 8.45
C ALA A 125 12.77 17.57 8.44
N LYS A 126 13.15 18.34 9.48
CA LYS A 126 14.52 18.85 9.64
C LYS A 126 15.59 17.78 9.82
N PHE A 127 15.19 16.56 10.19
CA PHE A 127 16.10 15.45 10.51
C PHE A 127 15.93 14.24 9.58
N MET A 128 15.14 14.37 8.51
CA MET A 128 14.74 13.27 7.63
C MET A 128 14.92 13.63 6.16
N THR A 129 15.12 12.61 5.33
CA THR A 129 15.09 12.76 3.86
C THR A 129 13.66 13.05 3.38
N GLN A 130 13.54 13.63 2.18
CA GLN A 130 12.22 13.92 1.58
C GLN A 130 11.37 12.65 1.42
N THR A 131 11.99 11.50 1.10
CA THR A 131 11.30 10.22 0.98
C THR A 131 10.75 9.77 2.33
N GLU A 132 11.55 9.86 3.39
CA GLU A 132 11.12 9.48 4.72
C GLU A 132 9.99 10.38 5.23
N VAL A 133 10.04 11.69 4.97
CA VAL A 133 8.93 12.61 5.27
C VAL A 133 7.67 12.22 4.49
N ASN A 134 7.78 11.93 3.20
CA ASN A 134 6.61 11.59 2.40
C ASN A 134 5.95 10.28 2.84
N ASP A 135 6.76 9.26 3.12
CA ASP A 135 6.27 7.94 3.51
C ASP A 135 5.60 7.97 4.87
N SER A 136 6.09 8.80 5.77
CA SER A 136 5.57 8.92 7.13
C SER A 136 4.30 9.79 7.21
N VAL A 137 4.17 10.80 6.35
CA VAL A 137 2.88 11.49 6.08
C VAL A 137 1.84 10.49 5.58
N ILE A 138 2.19 9.69 4.58
CA ILE A 138 1.29 8.68 4.00
C ILE A 138 0.96 7.60 5.03
N ARG A 139 1.94 7.18 5.85
CA ARG A 139 1.75 6.20 6.92
C ARG A 139 0.73 6.67 7.96
N ASP A 140 0.74 7.93 8.37
CA ASP A 140 -0.32 8.48 9.25
C ASP A 140 -1.69 8.47 8.55
N LEU A 141 -1.72 8.89 7.28
CA LEU A 141 -2.95 8.98 6.48
C LEU A 141 -3.65 7.63 6.32
N VAL A 142 -2.89 6.58 6.02
CA VAL A 142 -3.38 5.21 5.77
C VAL A 142 -3.46 4.36 7.05
N SER A 143 -3.14 4.93 8.21
CA SER A 143 -3.13 4.17 9.47
C SER A 143 -4.53 3.65 9.83
N PRO A 144 -4.67 2.44 10.41
CA PRO A 144 -5.96 1.80 10.66
C PRO A 144 -6.82 2.64 11.60
N ARG A 145 -6.19 3.34 12.55
CA ARG A 145 -6.88 4.28 13.46
C ARG A 145 -7.61 5.39 12.70
N LYS A 146 -7.07 5.87 11.58
CA LYS A 146 -7.72 6.88 10.72
C LYS A 146 -8.76 6.27 9.78
N GLN A 147 -8.66 4.97 9.46
CA GLN A 147 -9.60 4.21 8.62
C GLN A 147 -10.83 3.68 9.40
N LYS A 148 -10.69 3.37 10.69
CA LYS A 148 -11.80 2.91 11.56
C LYS A 148 -12.95 3.90 11.69
N LEU A 149 -12.68 5.19 11.45
CA LEU A 149 -13.67 6.26 11.52
C LEU A 149 -14.61 6.29 10.29
N THR A 150 -14.32 5.55 9.22
CA THR A 150 -15.03 5.66 7.93
C THR A 150 -15.89 4.45 7.53
N GLN A 151 -15.62 3.23 8.01
CA GLN A 151 -16.26 2.02 7.44
C GLN A 151 -16.87 0.99 8.42
N GLY A 152 -16.80 1.18 9.74
CA GLY A 152 -17.42 0.23 10.69
C GLY A 152 -16.85 -1.20 10.71
N GLN A 153 -15.92 -1.52 9.80
CA GLN A 153 -15.14 -2.76 9.78
C GLN A 153 -13.84 -2.55 10.59
N VAL A 154 -13.60 -3.45 11.55
CA VAL A 154 -12.47 -3.36 12.48
C VAL A 154 -11.23 -3.96 11.82
N TYR A 155 -10.37 -3.11 11.27
CA TYR A 155 -8.99 -3.52 11.02
C TYR A 155 -8.21 -3.43 12.35
N THR A 156 -7.74 -4.56 12.88
CA THR A 156 -6.81 -4.54 14.02
C THR A 156 -5.58 -3.72 13.66
N ASP A 157 -5.07 -2.96 14.63
CA ASP A 157 -3.91 -2.06 14.46
C ASP A 157 -2.75 -2.82 13.79
N TYR A 158 -1.85 -2.11 13.11
CA TYR A 158 -0.60 -2.74 12.63
C TYR A 158 0.22 -3.07 13.88
N GLY A 159 -0.04 -4.25 14.46
CA GLY A 159 0.61 -4.75 15.66
C GLY A 159 2.13 -4.69 15.58
#